data_AF-A0A4P6X4D5-F1
#
_entry.id   AF-A0A4P6X4D5-F1
#
_cell.length_a   1.000
_cell.length_b   1.000
_cell.length_c   1.000
_cell.angle_alpha   90.00
_cell.angle_beta   90.00
_cell.angle_gamma   90.00
#
_symmetry.space_group_name_H-M   'P 1'
#
loop_
_entity.id
_entity.type
_entity.pdbx_description
1 polymer ?
#
loop_
_entity_poly.entity_id
_entity_poly.type
_entity_poly.pdbx_seq_one_letter_code
_entity_poly.pdbx_strand_id
1 'polypeptide(L)'
;MNIAVKRLQAVALLATASALGACTTMAPPPPRYVTPLSGAQVIDDDTAYSPLLRCLAATSANSVRPRIAVGEVADYTGRLDGLNGTVAPQGAALMVMSAISKAGFPLAERLDLRIARQELDYANSKLLGPDGKPTDAYRRIYSGSIAEADMIVLGGITELDFNIQSDVAEISIGPVGGGARSYVMSVGVDLRLIDARSLRVIKVISLQKQIRGRELRAGIFEFIGNTTLDLGVGRRRQEPVHGAIRAIIEKAVIDLIAGQRGANAPECPSNVPTVSYIAGSRPQQGASTGEKK
;
A
#
# COMPACT_ATOMS: atom_id res chain seq x y z
N MET A 1 75.39 22.56 11.69
CA MET A 1 74.30 22.48 12.69
C MET A 1 72.92 22.27 12.05
N ASN A 2 72.79 21.44 10.99
CA ASN A 2 71.50 21.24 10.28
C ASN A 2 71.17 19.77 9.95
N ILE A 3 72.00 18.81 10.41
CA ILE A 3 71.80 17.38 10.14
C ILE A 3 71.21 16.66 11.37
N ALA A 4 71.50 17.14 12.58
CA ALA A 4 70.98 16.57 13.83
C ALA A 4 69.47 16.82 14.03
N VAL A 5 68.95 17.96 13.56
CA VAL A 5 67.53 18.33 13.71
C VAL A 5 66.62 17.49 12.80
N LYS A 6 67.09 17.13 11.59
CA LYS A 6 66.32 16.28 10.65
C LYS A 6 66.18 14.82 11.11
N ARG A 7 67.15 14.30 11.88
CA ARG A 7 67.09 12.93 12.43
C ARG A 7 66.14 12.82 13.62
N LEU A 8 65.96 13.89 14.40
CA LEU A 8 65.01 13.92 15.51
C LEU A 8 63.55 13.98 15.05
N GLN A 9 63.26 14.67 13.94
CA GLN A 9 61.91 14.76 13.37
C GLN A 9 61.44 13.45 12.72
N ALA A 10 62.36 12.65 12.17
CA ALA A 10 62.02 11.34 11.59
C ALA A 10 61.67 10.29 12.64
N VAL A 11 62.28 10.35 13.83
CA VAL A 11 61.98 9.43 14.94
C VAL A 11 60.65 9.79 15.63
N ALA A 12 60.30 11.08 15.67
CA ALA A 12 59.01 11.53 16.19
C ALA A 12 57.82 11.11 15.29
N LEU A 13 58.00 11.06 13.97
CA LEU A 13 56.95 10.60 13.04
C LEU A 13 56.72 9.08 13.06
N LEU A 14 57.76 8.27 13.34
CA LEU A 14 57.59 6.82 13.46
C LEU A 14 56.99 6.39 14.81
N ALA A 15 57.20 7.15 15.89
CA ALA A 15 56.64 6.82 17.20
C ALA A 15 55.13 7.10 17.31
N THR A 16 54.60 8.06 16.54
CA THR A 16 53.15 8.35 16.49
C THR A 16 52.36 7.38 15.62
N ALA A 17 53.01 6.61 14.74
CA ALA A 17 52.34 5.62 13.90
C ALA A 17 52.05 4.29 14.64
N SER A 18 52.72 4.03 15.77
CA SER A 18 52.60 2.77 16.53
C SER A 18 51.43 2.74 17.53
N ALA A 19 50.72 3.85 17.71
CA ALA A 19 49.61 3.95 18.66
C ALA A 19 48.22 3.68 18.05
N LEU A 20 48.13 3.48 16.73
CA LEU A 20 46.90 3.02 16.05
C LEU A 20 46.81 1.48 15.97
N GLY A 21 47.35 0.80 16.98
CA GLY A 21 47.21 -0.63 17.16
C GLY A 21 45.75 -1.03 17.36
N ALA A 22 45.10 -1.34 16.24
CA ALA A 22 44.09 -2.38 16.08
C ALA A 22 43.21 -2.66 17.31
N CYS A 23 42.23 -1.79 17.59
CA CYS A 23 40.96 -2.26 18.12
C CYS A 23 40.17 -2.90 16.96
N THR A 24 40.61 -4.06 16.47
CA THR A 24 39.72 -4.94 15.73
C THR A 24 38.78 -5.53 16.78
N THR A 25 37.70 -4.81 17.08
CA THR A 25 36.57 -5.44 17.77
C THR A 25 36.07 -6.51 16.81
N MET A 26 36.49 -7.76 17.00
CA MET A 26 35.90 -8.89 16.31
C MET A 26 34.40 -8.78 16.56
N ALA A 27 33.64 -8.46 15.51
CA ALA A 27 32.20 -8.43 15.61
C ALA A 27 31.78 -9.80 16.18
N PRO A 28 30.97 -9.83 17.25
CA PRO A 28 30.52 -11.09 17.80
C PRO A 28 29.90 -11.92 16.67
N PRO A 29 30.06 -13.26 16.69
CA PRO A 29 29.45 -14.11 15.68
C PRO A 29 27.96 -13.76 15.58
N PRO A 30 27.40 -13.64 14.36
CA PRO A 30 26.01 -13.26 14.21
C PRO A 30 25.15 -14.17 15.08
N PRO A 31 24.23 -13.62 15.89
CA PRO A 31 23.42 -14.43 16.76
C PRO A 31 22.69 -15.47 15.91
N ARG A 32 22.63 -16.72 16.39
CA ARG A 32 21.92 -17.80 15.69
C ARG A 32 20.44 -17.48 15.44
N TYR A 33 19.90 -16.52 16.19
CA TYR A 33 18.55 -16.02 16.08
C TYR A 33 18.52 -14.53 16.41
N VAL A 34 17.98 -13.72 15.50
CA VAL A 34 17.68 -12.31 15.76
C VAL A 34 16.20 -12.24 16.11
N THR A 35 15.86 -11.71 17.30
CA THR A 35 14.45 -11.44 17.61
C THR A 35 13.94 -10.37 16.64
N PRO A 36 12.92 -10.67 15.82
CA PRO A 36 12.37 -9.67 14.93
C PRO A 36 11.81 -8.51 15.75
N LEU A 37 11.95 -7.28 15.24
CA LEU A 37 11.21 -6.15 15.80
C LEU A 37 9.71 -6.48 15.75
N SER A 38 9.06 -6.42 16.90
CA SER A 38 7.62 -6.65 17.06
C SER A 38 7.03 -5.50 17.87
N GLY A 39 5.82 -5.03 17.51
CA GLY A 39 5.16 -3.94 18.24
C GLY A 39 4.10 -3.15 17.47
N ALA A 40 4.01 -3.30 16.15
CA ALA A 40 2.90 -2.73 15.39
C ALA A 40 1.62 -3.56 15.59
N GLN A 41 0.49 -2.91 15.88
CA GLN A 41 -0.81 -3.57 15.99
C GLN A 41 -1.41 -3.85 14.62
N VAL A 42 -2.16 -4.94 14.49
CA VAL A 42 -2.99 -5.22 13.31
C VAL A 42 -4.18 -4.27 13.34
N ILE A 43 -4.42 -3.57 12.23
CA ILE A 43 -5.54 -2.65 12.04
C ILE A 43 -6.26 -2.95 10.73
N ASP A 44 -7.49 -2.47 10.59
CA ASP A 44 -8.22 -2.53 9.33
C ASP A 44 -7.49 -1.74 8.23
N ASP A 45 -7.52 -2.30 7.03
CA ASP A 45 -6.96 -1.71 5.81
C ASP A 45 -7.88 -0.58 5.29
N ASP A 46 -7.91 0.52 6.03
CA ASP A 46 -8.77 1.67 5.74
C ASP A 46 -8.09 2.77 4.94
N THR A 47 -8.90 3.45 4.15
CA THR A 47 -8.50 4.69 3.48
C THR A 47 -9.39 5.84 3.91
N ALA A 48 -9.11 7.04 3.41
CA ALA A 48 -9.94 8.20 3.65
C ALA A 48 -11.38 8.03 3.08
N TYR A 49 -11.62 7.06 2.20
CA TYR A 49 -12.93 6.71 1.65
C TYR A 49 -13.68 5.61 2.43
N SER A 50 -13.03 4.86 3.31
CA SER A 50 -13.69 3.81 4.13
C SER A 50 -14.92 4.29 4.91
N PRO A 51 -14.92 5.48 5.57
CA PRO A 51 -16.09 5.94 6.30
C PRO A 51 -17.31 6.16 5.40
N LEU A 52 -17.09 6.57 4.15
CA LEU A 52 -18.16 6.74 3.16
C LEU A 52 -18.78 5.40 2.81
N LEU A 53 -17.97 4.37 2.53
CA LEU A 53 -18.45 3.01 2.27
C LEU A 53 -19.29 2.50 3.46
N ARG A 54 -18.79 2.63 4.69
CA ARG A 54 -19.55 2.22 5.89
C ARG A 54 -20.85 3.01 6.07
N CYS A 55 -20.86 4.30 5.74
CA CYS A 55 -22.08 5.08 5.69
C CYS A 55 -23.08 4.45 4.70
N LEU A 56 -22.64 4.10 3.49
CA LEU A 56 -23.50 3.42 2.51
C LEU A 56 -24.08 2.11 3.06
N ALA A 57 -23.31 1.35 3.84
CA ALA A 57 -23.79 0.13 4.47
C ALA A 57 -24.92 0.42 5.48
N ALA A 58 -24.72 1.39 6.37
CA ALA A 58 -25.68 1.75 7.41
C ALA A 58 -27.03 2.24 6.85
N THR A 59 -27.00 2.99 5.75
CA THR A 59 -28.19 3.61 5.15
C THR A 59 -29.09 2.63 4.39
N SER A 60 -28.78 1.34 4.41
CA SER A 60 -29.36 0.38 3.47
C SER A 60 -30.02 -0.84 4.09
N ALA A 61 -30.07 -0.91 5.42
CA ALA A 61 -30.58 -2.05 6.15
C ALA A 61 -32.01 -2.46 5.74
N ASN A 62 -32.78 -1.55 5.12
CA ASN A 62 -34.16 -1.76 4.68
C ASN A 62 -34.35 -1.83 3.15
N SER A 63 -33.28 -1.90 2.34
CA SER A 63 -33.37 -1.94 0.87
C SER A 63 -32.77 -3.22 0.30
N VAL A 64 -33.47 -3.83 -0.67
CA VAL A 64 -32.95 -4.96 -1.44
C VAL A 64 -31.77 -4.47 -2.28
N ARG A 65 -30.60 -5.07 -2.09
CA ARG A 65 -29.37 -4.72 -2.80
C ARG A 65 -29.07 -5.72 -3.90
N PRO A 66 -28.61 -5.26 -5.07
CA PRO A 66 -28.13 -6.15 -6.10
C PRO A 66 -26.92 -6.94 -5.60
N ARG A 67 -26.88 -8.23 -5.91
CA ARG A 67 -25.70 -9.05 -5.64
C ARG A 67 -24.63 -8.78 -6.69
N ILE A 68 -23.42 -8.48 -6.24
CA ILE A 68 -22.32 -8.09 -7.13
C ILE A 68 -21.29 -9.21 -7.20
N ALA A 69 -20.99 -9.65 -8.41
CA ALA A 69 -19.80 -10.44 -8.69
C ALA A 69 -18.64 -9.51 -9.05
N VAL A 70 -17.44 -9.84 -8.58
CA VAL A 70 -16.21 -9.18 -8.99
C VAL A 70 -15.42 -10.17 -9.82
N GLY A 71 -15.09 -9.80 -11.05
CA GLY A 71 -14.17 -10.57 -11.88
C GLY A 71 -12.77 -10.00 -11.81
N GLU A 72 -12.00 -10.23 -12.87
CA GLU A 72 -10.61 -9.80 -12.92
C GLU A 72 -10.48 -8.27 -12.85
N VAL A 73 -9.55 -7.83 -12.00
CA VAL A 73 -9.06 -6.47 -11.89
C VAL A 73 -7.54 -6.57 -11.84
N ALA A 74 -6.90 -6.49 -13.00
CA ALA A 74 -5.49 -6.77 -13.20
C ALA A 74 -4.64 -5.48 -13.25
N ASP A 75 -3.33 -5.65 -13.16
CA ASP A 75 -2.36 -4.62 -13.51
C ASP A 75 -2.09 -4.65 -15.01
N TYR A 76 -2.56 -3.62 -15.73
CA TYR A 76 -2.31 -3.42 -17.15
C TYR A 76 -1.18 -2.41 -17.42
N THR A 77 -0.54 -1.87 -16.38
CA THR A 77 0.55 -0.90 -16.52
C THR A 77 1.86 -1.54 -16.95
N GLY A 78 2.03 -2.83 -16.63
CA GLY A 78 3.25 -3.59 -16.91
C GLY A 78 4.50 -3.06 -16.19
N ARG A 79 4.34 -2.20 -15.17
CA ARG A 79 5.47 -1.56 -14.50
C ARG A 79 6.11 -2.48 -13.48
N LEU A 80 7.41 -2.70 -13.68
CA LEU A 80 8.28 -3.48 -12.81
C LEU A 80 9.27 -2.56 -12.12
N ASP A 81 9.43 -2.74 -10.81
CA ASP A 81 10.59 -2.28 -10.06
C ASP A 81 11.69 -3.35 -10.18
N GLY A 82 12.85 -2.97 -10.72
CA GLY A 82 13.85 -3.90 -11.26
C GLY A 82 14.32 -4.99 -10.29
N LEU A 83 14.27 -4.75 -8.98
CA LEU A 83 14.62 -5.73 -7.95
C LEU A 83 13.42 -6.26 -7.15
N ASN A 84 12.27 -5.57 -7.19
CA ASN A 84 11.14 -5.81 -6.28
C ASN A 84 9.87 -6.32 -6.99
N GLY A 85 9.89 -6.53 -8.30
CA GLY A 85 8.77 -7.08 -9.07
C GLY A 85 7.75 -6.02 -9.48
N THR A 86 6.47 -6.38 -9.60
CA THR A 86 5.42 -5.45 -10.05
C THR A 86 5.19 -4.33 -9.05
N VAL A 87 5.06 -3.09 -9.53
CA VAL A 87 4.80 -1.95 -8.63
C VAL A 87 3.34 -1.86 -8.22
N ALA A 88 2.42 -2.25 -9.11
CA ALA A 88 1.01 -2.27 -8.81
C ALA A 88 0.60 -3.59 -8.13
N PRO A 89 -0.43 -3.58 -7.26
CA PRO A 89 -0.88 -4.77 -6.55
C PRO A 89 -1.55 -5.76 -7.50
N GLN A 90 -1.17 -7.03 -7.40
CA GLN A 90 -1.77 -8.14 -8.15
C GLN A 90 -3.10 -8.63 -7.53
N GLY A 91 -3.53 -8.03 -6.42
CA GLY A 91 -4.75 -8.36 -5.68
C GLY A 91 -5.83 -7.27 -5.76
N ALA A 92 -5.83 -6.43 -6.80
CA ALA A 92 -6.77 -5.31 -6.89
C ALA A 92 -8.24 -5.75 -6.91
N ALA A 93 -8.55 -6.93 -7.46
CA ALA A 93 -9.91 -7.49 -7.41
C ALA A 93 -10.39 -7.73 -5.97
N LEU A 94 -9.50 -8.18 -5.08
CA LEU A 94 -9.81 -8.36 -3.66
C LEU A 94 -10.00 -7.01 -2.94
N MET A 95 -9.31 -5.95 -3.38
CA MET A 95 -9.57 -4.59 -2.89
C MET A 95 -10.96 -4.10 -3.30
N VAL A 96 -11.39 -4.38 -4.53
CA VAL A 96 -12.75 -4.09 -5.01
C VAL A 96 -13.80 -4.86 -4.20
N MET A 97 -13.60 -6.16 -3.99
CA MET A 97 -14.49 -6.99 -3.15
C MET A 97 -14.56 -6.46 -1.71
N SER A 98 -13.42 -6.10 -1.11
CA SER A 98 -13.37 -5.49 0.22
C SER A 98 -14.17 -4.18 0.26
N ALA A 99 -13.99 -3.30 -0.73
CA ALA A 99 -14.73 -2.03 -0.80
C ALA A 99 -16.25 -2.23 -0.95
N ILE A 100 -16.68 -3.17 -1.81
CA ILE A 100 -18.10 -3.52 -1.99
C ILE A 100 -18.70 -4.10 -0.70
N SER A 101 -17.93 -4.95 -0.01
CA SER A 101 -18.32 -5.51 1.29
C SER A 101 -18.42 -4.43 2.38
N LYS A 102 -17.46 -3.50 2.46
CA LYS A 102 -17.53 -2.31 3.34
C LYS A 102 -18.74 -1.43 3.02
N ALA A 103 -19.15 -1.37 1.76
CA ALA A 103 -20.39 -0.68 1.36
C ALA A 103 -21.67 -1.45 1.70
N GLY A 104 -21.57 -2.71 2.15
CA GLY A 104 -22.64 -3.61 2.57
C GLY A 104 -23.41 -4.28 1.44
N PHE A 105 -22.87 -4.31 0.21
CA PHE A 105 -23.53 -5.00 -0.90
C PHE A 105 -23.21 -6.51 -0.83
N PRO A 106 -24.19 -7.39 -1.07
CA PRO A 106 -23.94 -8.82 -1.07
C PRO A 106 -23.03 -9.20 -2.24
N LEU A 107 -22.01 -10.02 -1.96
CA LEU A 107 -21.09 -10.53 -2.98
C LEU A 107 -21.54 -11.89 -3.53
N ALA A 108 -21.20 -12.15 -4.78
CA ALA A 108 -21.19 -13.47 -5.40
C ALA A 108 -19.75 -13.82 -5.78
N GLU A 109 -19.24 -14.95 -5.30
CA GLU A 109 -17.90 -15.42 -5.67
C GLU A 109 -17.88 -15.85 -7.14
N ARG A 110 -17.05 -15.17 -7.94
CA ARG A 110 -16.82 -15.44 -9.39
C ARG A 110 -15.38 -15.17 -9.81
N LEU A 111 -14.50 -14.78 -8.89
CA LEU A 111 -13.10 -14.45 -9.15
C LEU A 111 -12.26 -15.72 -9.24
N ASP A 112 -12.37 -16.62 -8.25
CA ASP A 112 -11.70 -17.92 -8.26
C ASP A 112 -12.69 -19.05 -7.94
N LEU A 113 -13.13 -19.74 -8.99
CA LEU A 113 -14.08 -20.85 -8.88
C LEU A 113 -13.40 -22.21 -8.87
N ARG A 114 -12.07 -22.31 -8.78
CA ARG A 114 -11.37 -23.60 -8.92
C ARG A 114 -11.81 -24.60 -7.85
N ILE A 115 -11.77 -24.19 -6.58
CA ILE A 115 -12.21 -25.02 -5.47
C ILE A 115 -13.73 -25.25 -5.52
N ALA A 116 -14.51 -24.21 -5.84
CA ALA A 116 -15.97 -24.34 -5.92
C ALA A 116 -16.42 -25.35 -6.99
N ARG A 117 -15.74 -25.38 -8.15
CA ARG A 117 -15.99 -26.35 -9.23
C ARG A 117 -15.56 -27.76 -8.80
N GLN A 118 -14.39 -27.89 -8.18
CA GLN A 118 -13.92 -29.19 -7.68
C GLN A 118 -14.87 -29.78 -6.63
N GLU A 119 -15.37 -28.95 -5.70
CA GLU A 119 -16.38 -29.35 -4.72
C GLU A 119 -17.70 -29.77 -5.38
N LEU A 120 -18.09 -29.09 -6.47
CA LEU A 120 -19.27 -29.47 -7.24
C LEU A 120 -19.07 -30.82 -7.94
N ASP A 121 -17.88 -31.06 -8.50
CA ASP A 121 -17.53 -32.33 -9.15
C ASP A 121 -17.48 -33.50 -8.15
N TYR A 122 -16.96 -33.27 -6.95
CA TYR A 122 -17.00 -34.25 -5.85
C TYR A 122 -18.43 -34.53 -5.38
N ALA A 123 -19.27 -33.50 -5.26
CA ALA A 123 -20.68 -33.67 -4.94
C ALA A 123 -21.43 -34.46 -6.03
N ASN A 124 -21.20 -34.14 -7.31
CA ASN A 124 -21.77 -34.85 -8.45
C ASN A 124 -21.37 -36.34 -8.46
N SER A 125 -20.14 -36.63 -8.05
CA SER A 125 -19.60 -37.99 -7.95
C SER A 125 -19.98 -38.69 -6.63
N LYS A 126 -20.81 -38.07 -5.78
CA LYS A 126 -21.23 -38.56 -4.45
C LYS A 126 -20.07 -38.84 -3.49
N LEU A 127 -18.95 -38.12 -3.66
CA LEU A 127 -17.74 -38.29 -2.85
C LEU A 127 -17.73 -37.42 -1.58
N LEU A 128 -18.62 -36.43 -1.50
CA LEU A 128 -18.75 -35.55 -0.33
C LEU A 128 -19.79 -36.08 0.65
N GLY A 129 -19.37 -36.37 1.88
CA GLY A 129 -20.22 -36.72 3.02
C GLY A 129 -19.82 -35.91 4.27
N PRO A 130 -20.62 -35.95 5.34
CA PRO A 130 -20.45 -35.07 6.52
C PRO A 130 -19.10 -35.27 7.24
N ASP A 131 -18.60 -36.51 7.29
CA ASP A 131 -17.42 -36.86 8.11
C ASP A 131 -16.23 -37.39 7.29
N GLY A 132 -16.30 -37.32 5.95
CA GLY A 132 -15.25 -37.86 5.06
C GLY A 132 -15.08 -39.38 5.12
N LYS A 133 -16.08 -40.11 5.65
CA LYS A 133 -16.13 -41.58 5.70
C LYS A 133 -17.12 -42.10 4.65
N PRO A 134 -16.91 -43.28 4.06
CA PRO A 134 -17.88 -43.90 3.16
C PRO A 134 -19.22 -44.12 3.88
N THR A 135 -20.27 -43.44 3.43
CA THR A 135 -21.65 -43.62 3.90
C THR A 135 -22.62 -43.41 2.74
N ASP A 136 -23.86 -43.88 2.88
CA ASP A 136 -24.94 -43.61 1.91
C ASP A 136 -25.45 -42.15 1.96
N ALA A 137 -25.04 -41.39 2.98
CA ALA A 137 -25.36 -39.98 3.11
C ALA A 137 -24.30 -39.12 2.39
N TYR A 138 -24.68 -38.55 1.25
CA TYR A 138 -23.85 -37.66 0.44
C TYR A 138 -24.48 -36.27 0.29
N ARG A 139 -23.63 -35.27 0.02
CA ARG A 139 -24.05 -33.89 -0.28
C ARG A 139 -24.84 -33.87 -1.59
N ARG A 140 -26.12 -33.47 -1.50
CA ARG A 140 -26.99 -33.30 -2.67
C ARG A 140 -26.87 -31.90 -3.25
N ILE A 141 -26.93 -31.79 -4.58
CA ILE A 141 -26.98 -30.53 -5.30
C ILE A 141 -28.43 -30.28 -5.68
N TYR A 142 -28.96 -29.11 -5.34
CA TYR A 142 -30.32 -28.69 -5.66
C TYR A 142 -30.30 -27.55 -6.69
N SER A 143 -31.32 -27.50 -7.54
CA SER A 143 -31.53 -26.38 -8.46
C SER A 143 -31.61 -25.06 -7.69
N GLY A 144 -30.92 -24.02 -8.17
CA GLY A 144 -30.88 -22.72 -7.52
C GLY A 144 -29.97 -22.63 -6.27
N SER A 145 -29.17 -23.65 -5.98
CA SER A 145 -28.25 -23.63 -4.82
C SER A 145 -27.09 -22.63 -4.93
N ILE A 146 -26.82 -22.10 -6.13
CA ILE A 146 -25.85 -21.03 -6.37
C ILE A 146 -26.62 -19.73 -6.59
N ALA A 147 -26.37 -18.73 -5.75
CA ALA A 147 -26.98 -17.42 -5.90
C ALA A 147 -26.53 -16.75 -7.21
N GLU A 148 -27.48 -16.15 -7.93
CA GLU A 148 -27.24 -15.31 -9.11
C GLU A 148 -26.56 -14.00 -8.70
N ALA A 149 -25.67 -13.48 -9.54
CA ALA A 149 -25.18 -12.11 -9.42
C ALA A 149 -26.06 -11.22 -10.30
N ASP A 150 -26.55 -10.10 -9.77
CA ASP A 150 -27.30 -9.11 -10.55
C ASP A 150 -26.37 -8.23 -11.38
N MET A 151 -25.17 -7.98 -10.86
CA MET A 151 -24.19 -7.10 -11.50
C MET A 151 -22.79 -7.70 -11.43
N ILE A 152 -21.94 -7.26 -12.36
CA ILE A 152 -20.54 -7.68 -12.46
C ILE A 152 -19.66 -6.44 -12.49
N VAL A 153 -18.60 -6.42 -11.67
CA VAL A 153 -17.54 -5.41 -11.72
C VAL A 153 -16.28 -6.03 -12.33
N LEU A 154 -15.74 -5.37 -13.34
CA LEU A 154 -14.48 -5.70 -14.01
C LEU A 154 -13.63 -4.44 -14.14
N GLY A 155 -12.32 -4.58 -14.35
CA GLY A 155 -11.48 -3.42 -14.63
C GLY A 155 -10.00 -3.70 -14.53
N GLY A 156 -9.23 -2.69 -14.18
CA GLY A 156 -7.81 -2.82 -13.91
C GLY A 156 -7.14 -1.52 -13.53
N ILE A 157 -5.88 -1.64 -13.11
CA ILE A 157 -4.97 -0.53 -12.95
C ILE A 157 -4.35 -0.31 -14.33
N THR A 158 -4.60 0.85 -14.93
CA THR A 158 -4.32 1.12 -16.35
C THR A 158 -3.21 2.14 -16.54
N GLU A 159 -2.92 2.94 -15.52
CA GLU A 159 -1.87 3.94 -15.55
C GLU A 159 -1.00 3.85 -14.29
N LEU A 160 0.32 3.98 -14.47
CA LEU A 160 1.27 4.20 -13.39
C LEU A 160 2.47 4.97 -13.94
N ASP A 161 2.49 6.29 -13.78
CA ASP A 161 3.56 7.12 -14.30
C ASP A 161 4.42 7.70 -13.19
N PHE A 162 5.73 7.41 -13.26
CA PHE A 162 6.71 7.97 -12.34
C PHE A 162 7.20 9.32 -12.84
N ASN A 163 7.66 10.16 -11.91
CA ASN A 163 8.42 11.35 -12.23
C ASN A 163 7.65 12.39 -13.08
N ILE A 164 6.38 12.62 -12.75
CA ILE A 164 5.57 13.67 -13.39
C ILE A 164 6.13 15.06 -13.07
N GLN A 165 6.62 15.21 -11.83
CA GLN A 165 7.34 16.40 -11.39
C GLN A 165 8.35 15.98 -10.32
N SER A 166 9.58 16.49 -10.45
CA SER A 166 10.63 16.36 -9.45
C SER A 166 11.28 17.71 -9.22
N ASP A 167 11.21 18.20 -7.99
CA ASP A 167 11.92 19.41 -7.59
C ASP A 167 13.09 19.01 -6.69
N VAL A 168 14.27 19.55 -6.97
CA VAL A 168 15.49 19.34 -6.19
C VAL A 168 16.00 20.71 -5.75
N ALA A 169 16.11 20.91 -4.44
CA ALA A 169 16.74 22.09 -3.86
C ALA A 169 17.91 21.63 -3.01
N GLU A 170 19.13 21.98 -3.40
CA GLU A 170 20.36 21.61 -2.73
C GLU A 170 21.15 22.87 -2.37
N ILE A 171 21.69 22.91 -1.15
CA ILE A 171 22.57 23.96 -0.67
C ILE A 171 23.80 23.31 -0.03
N SER A 172 24.99 23.78 -0.39
CA SER A 172 26.25 23.29 0.18
C SER A 172 27.19 24.44 0.50
N ILE A 173 27.92 24.30 1.60
CA ILE A 173 29.00 25.19 2.02
C ILE A 173 30.18 24.29 2.41
N GLY A 174 31.20 24.24 1.55
CA GLY A 174 32.31 23.30 1.72
C GLY A 174 31.82 21.84 1.71
N PRO A 175 32.35 20.95 2.57
CA PRO A 175 31.91 19.57 2.61
C PRO A 175 30.57 19.38 3.30
N VAL A 176 29.88 20.42 3.78
CA VAL A 176 28.59 20.30 4.47
C VAL A 176 27.47 20.73 3.53
N GLY A 177 26.41 19.93 3.40
CA GLY A 177 25.28 20.25 2.55
C GLY A 177 23.95 19.71 3.04
N GLY A 178 22.88 20.28 2.50
CA GLY A 178 21.51 19.86 2.73
C GLY A 178 20.71 19.88 1.44
N GLY A 179 19.77 18.96 1.31
CA GLY A 179 18.95 18.80 0.13
C GLY A 179 17.51 18.46 0.48
N ALA A 180 16.57 18.99 -0.31
CA ALA A 180 15.18 18.59 -0.32
C ALA A 180 14.84 18.09 -1.73
N ARG A 181 14.20 16.92 -1.82
CA ARG A 181 13.70 16.35 -3.07
C ARG A 181 12.22 16.06 -2.96
N SER A 182 11.44 16.45 -3.97
CA SER A 182 10.05 16.04 -4.14
C SER A 182 9.94 15.11 -5.33
N TYR A 183 9.04 14.13 -5.27
CA TYR A 183 8.72 13.24 -6.38
C TYR A 183 7.21 13.08 -6.48
N VAL A 184 6.67 13.21 -7.70
CA VAL A 184 5.27 12.96 -7.99
C VAL A 184 5.14 11.80 -8.97
N MET A 185 4.29 10.83 -8.65
CA MET A 185 3.86 9.77 -9.56
C MET A 185 2.34 9.76 -9.66
N SER A 186 1.76 9.34 -10.78
CA SER A 186 0.32 9.10 -10.92
C SER A 186 0.04 7.61 -10.93
N VAL A 187 -1.18 7.27 -10.55
CA VAL A 187 -1.76 5.95 -10.79
C VAL A 187 -3.21 6.11 -11.21
N GLY A 188 -3.65 5.30 -12.17
CA GLY A 188 -4.99 5.32 -12.76
C GLY A 188 -5.66 3.95 -12.65
N VAL A 189 -6.96 3.96 -12.36
CA VAL A 189 -7.80 2.76 -12.25
C VAL A 189 -9.07 2.98 -13.06
N ASP A 190 -9.37 2.00 -13.91
CA ASP A 190 -10.59 1.95 -14.71
C ASP A 190 -11.44 0.77 -14.28
N LEU A 191 -12.68 1.03 -13.86
CA LEU A 191 -13.65 0.01 -13.49
C LEU A 191 -14.95 0.19 -14.28
N ARG A 192 -15.62 -0.93 -14.58
CA ARG A 192 -16.94 -0.96 -15.21
C ARG A 192 -17.91 -1.82 -14.43
N LEU A 193 -19.15 -1.35 -14.33
CA LEU A 193 -20.30 -2.08 -13.78
C LEU A 193 -21.18 -2.56 -14.92
N ILE A 194 -21.47 -3.85 -14.93
CA ILE A 194 -22.18 -4.54 -16.01
C ILE A 194 -23.42 -5.23 -15.44
N ASP A 195 -24.54 -5.16 -16.14
CA ASP A 195 -25.73 -5.95 -15.83
C ASP A 195 -25.49 -7.43 -16.19
N ALA A 196 -25.66 -8.35 -15.23
CA ALA A 196 -25.26 -9.74 -15.45
C ALA A 196 -26.14 -10.50 -16.46
N ARG A 197 -27.39 -10.04 -16.67
CA ARG A 197 -28.36 -10.69 -17.55
C ARG A 197 -28.25 -10.22 -19.01
N SER A 198 -28.15 -8.91 -19.20
CA SER A 198 -28.10 -8.27 -20.53
C SER A 198 -26.68 -8.00 -21.03
N LEU A 199 -25.67 -8.11 -20.15
CA LEU A 199 -24.27 -7.73 -20.42
C LEU A 199 -24.08 -6.27 -20.84
N ARG A 200 -25.09 -5.42 -20.63
CA ARG A 200 -24.99 -3.99 -20.88
C ARG A 200 -24.09 -3.35 -19.82
N VAL A 201 -23.16 -2.52 -20.27
CA VAL A 201 -22.35 -1.68 -19.38
C VAL A 201 -23.26 -0.59 -18.79
N ILE A 202 -23.49 -0.66 -17.49
CA ILE A 202 -24.32 0.30 -16.75
C ILE A 202 -23.53 1.58 -16.51
N LYS A 203 -22.27 1.44 -16.08
CA LYS A 203 -21.42 2.57 -15.72
C LYS A 203 -19.95 2.24 -15.90
N VAL A 204 -19.15 3.24 -16.27
CA VAL A 204 -17.68 3.18 -16.33
C VAL A 204 -17.14 4.30 -15.45
N ILE A 205 -16.10 4.00 -14.69
CA ILE A 205 -15.38 4.94 -13.83
C ILE A 205 -13.91 4.86 -14.20
N SER A 206 -13.32 6.02 -14.45
CA SER A 206 -11.89 6.21 -14.68
C SER A 206 -11.41 7.25 -13.67
N LEU A 207 -10.51 6.86 -12.78
CA LEU A 207 -9.98 7.73 -11.74
C LEU A 207 -8.46 7.67 -11.70
N GLN A 208 -7.86 8.83 -11.49
CA GLN A 208 -6.42 8.99 -11.36
C GLN A 208 -6.09 9.69 -10.04
N LYS A 209 -4.98 9.31 -9.41
CA LYS A 209 -4.44 9.99 -8.23
C LYS A 209 -2.95 10.22 -8.38
N GLN A 210 -2.50 11.41 -7.99
CA GLN A 210 -1.09 11.69 -7.81
C GLN A 210 -0.62 11.32 -6.39
N ILE A 211 0.40 10.49 -6.31
CA ILE A 211 1.10 10.05 -5.11
C ILE A 211 2.32 10.96 -4.94
N ARG A 212 2.47 11.54 -3.75
CA ARG A 212 3.56 12.49 -3.45
C ARG A 212 4.58 11.88 -2.51
N GLY A 213 5.86 12.05 -2.85
CA GLY A 213 7.01 11.70 -2.03
C GLY A 213 7.87 12.92 -1.71
N ARG A 214 8.44 12.97 -0.51
CA ARG A 214 9.40 14.00 -0.09
C ARG A 214 10.57 13.37 0.65
N GLU A 215 11.76 13.84 0.33
CA GLU A 215 13.01 13.47 0.99
C GLU A 215 13.70 14.73 1.51
N LEU A 216 14.10 14.69 2.78
CA LEU A 216 14.92 15.71 3.42
C LEU A 216 16.24 15.08 3.83
N ARG A 217 17.34 15.71 3.43
CA ARG A 217 18.69 15.20 3.59
C ARG A 217 19.62 16.26 4.14
N ALA A 218 20.42 15.91 5.12
CA ALA A 218 21.51 16.73 5.64
C ALA A 218 22.74 15.85 5.86
N GLY A 219 23.90 16.28 5.38
CA GLY A 219 25.09 15.44 5.41
C GLY A 219 26.39 16.15 5.05
N ILE A 220 27.47 15.39 5.16
CA ILE A 220 28.81 15.78 4.74
C ILE A 220 29.09 15.07 3.40
N PHE A 221 29.50 15.84 2.40
CA PHE A 221 29.83 15.41 1.05
C PHE A 221 31.31 15.69 0.78
N GLU A 222 32.08 14.63 0.57
CA GLU A 222 33.49 14.75 0.16
C GLU A 222 33.63 14.22 -1.27
N PHE A 223 34.19 15.06 -2.15
CA PHE A 223 34.45 14.70 -3.53
C PHE A 223 35.88 14.17 -3.65
N ILE A 224 36.06 12.86 -3.77
CA ILE A 224 37.37 12.23 -3.99
C ILE A 224 37.43 11.80 -5.47
N GLY A 225 38.01 12.66 -6.31
CA GLY A 225 38.04 12.44 -7.77
C GLY A 225 36.64 12.52 -8.39
N ASN A 226 36.24 11.49 -9.17
CA ASN A 226 34.91 11.40 -9.80
C ASN A 226 33.85 10.69 -8.92
N THR A 227 34.17 10.40 -7.65
CA THR A 227 33.30 9.64 -6.75
C THR A 227 32.90 10.51 -5.55
N THR A 228 31.60 10.60 -5.27
CA THR A 228 31.06 11.32 -4.11
C THR A 228 30.92 10.37 -2.94
N LEU A 229 31.67 10.61 -1.86
CA LEU A 229 31.46 9.94 -0.57
C LEU A 229 30.42 10.73 0.24
N ASP A 230 29.44 10.02 0.77
CA ASP A 230 28.21 10.62 1.27
C ASP A 230 27.83 10.05 2.64
N LEU A 231 27.99 10.89 3.66
CA LEU A 231 27.71 10.57 5.06
C LEU A 231 26.62 11.52 5.57
N GLY A 232 25.37 11.05 5.56
CA GLY A 232 24.22 11.90 5.87
C GLY A 232 23.09 11.18 6.63
N VAL A 233 22.31 11.98 7.36
CA VAL A 233 21.07 11.54 8.02
C VAL A 233 19.89 12.07 7.20
N GLY A 234 19.00 11.19 6.75
CA GLY A 234 17.86 11.53 5.90
C GLY A 234 16.52 11.07 6.48
N ARG A 235 15.45 11.83 6.23
CA ARG A 235 14.07 11.38 6.47
C ARG A 235 13.32 11.38 5.14
N ARG A 236 12.82 10.21 4.75
CA ARG A 236 11.96 10.03 3.58
C ARG A 236 10.53 9.81 4.03
N ARG A 237 9.57 10.51 3.43
CA ARG A 237 8.13 10.28 3.59
C ARG A 237 7.51 10.13 2.22
N GLN A 238 6.83 9.01 1.99
CA GLN A 238 6.19 8.72 0.72
C GLN A 238 4.81 8.14 0.99
N GLU A 239 3.81 8.60 0.25
CA GLU A 239 2.51 7.94 0.25
C GLU A 239 2.66 6.51 -0.30
N PRO A 240 2.14 5.47 0.40
CA PRO A 240 2.24 4.10 -0.07
C PRO A 240 1.43 3.89 -1.36
N VAL A 241 2.07 3.34 -2.41
CA VAL A 241 1.42 3.09 -3.70
C VAL A 241 0.21 2.17 -3.57
N HIS A 242 0.34 1.09 -2.81
CA HIS A 242 -0.77 0.15 -2.58
C HIS A 242 -1.93 0.83 -1.83
N GLY A 243 -1.64 1.72 -0.87
CA GLY A 243 -2.65 2.51 -0.15
C GLY A 243 -3.35 3.54 -1.04
N ALA A 244 -2.60 4.17 -1.95
CA ALA A 244 -3.16 5.09 -2.93
C ALA A 244 -4.10 4.38 -3.91
N ILE A 245 -3.70 3.22 -4.44
CA ILE A 245 -4.54 2.39 -5.33
C ILE A 245 -5.79 1.92 -4.60
N ARG A 246 -5.67 1.45 -3.35
CA ARG A 246 -6.82 1.10 -2.52
C ARG A 246 -7.78 2.28 -2.35
N ALA A 247 -7.27 3.48 -2.12
CA ALA A 247 -8.11 4.67 -1.96
C ALA A 247 -8.86 5.02 -3.26
N ILE A 248 -8.20 4.89 -4.42
CA ILE A 248 -8.85 5.09 -5.72
C ILE A 248 -9.94 4.04 -5.95
N ILE A 249 -9.65 2.76 -5.66
CA ILE A 249 -10.60 1.67 -5.77
C ILE A 249 -11.82 1.92 -4.87
N GLU A 250 -11.62 2.30 -3.61
CA GLU A 250 -12.73 2.61 -2.70
C GLU A 250 -13.58 3.77 -3.25
N LYS A 251 -12.96 4.84 -3.76
CA LYS A 251 -13.69 5.94 -4.41
C LYS A 251 -14.42 5.49 -5.68
N ALA A 252 -13.78 4.69 -6.52
CA ALA A 252 -14.38 4.17 -7.74
C ALA A 252 -15.60 3.30 -7.42
N VAL A 253 -15.51 2.45 -6.40
CA VAL A 253 -16.61 1.62 -5.93
C VAL A 253 -17.76 2.48 -5.40
N ILE A 254 -17.47 3.52 -4.60
CA ILE A 254 -18.50 4.48 -4.15
C ILE A 254 -19.26 5.04 -5.35
N ASP A 255 -18.55 5.47 -6.39
CA ASP A 255 -19.15 6.09 -7.57
C ASP A 255 -19.91 5.09 -8.44
N LEU A 256 -19.43 3.85 -8.57
CA LEU A 256 -20.11 2.78 -9.31
C LEU A 256 -21.45 2.44 -8.68
N ILE A 257 -21.45 2.21 -7.37
CA ILE A 257 -22.64 1.71 -6.64
C ILE A 257 -23.56 2.85 -6.16
N ALA A 258 -23.16 4.11 -6.33
CA ALA A 258 -23.95 5.26 -5.88
C ALA A 258 -25.38 5.27 -6.39
N GLY A 259 -25.56 4.93 -7.67
CA GLY A 259 -26.88 4.85 -8.31
C GLY A 259 -27.70 3.62 -7.91
N GLN A 260 -27.12 2.67 -7.18
CA GLN A 260 -27.75 1.38 -6.84
C GLN A 260 -28.28 1.34 -5.40
N ARG A 261 -28.37 2.49 -4.72
CA ARG A 261 -28.74 2.60 -3.30
C ARG A 261 -30.25 2.58 -3.05
N GLY A 262 -31.07 2.68 -4.09
CA GLY A 262 -32.52 2.86 -3.98
C GLY A 262 -32.92 4.32 -3.69
N ALA A 263 -34.15 4.69 -4.03
CA ALA A 263 -34.61 6.10 -4.00
C ALA A 263 -34.71 6.72 -2.59
N ASN A 264 -34.73 5.91 -1.54
CA ASN A 264 -34.94 6.34 -0.15
C ASN A 264 -33.68 6.19 0.72
N ALA A 265 -32.49 5.99 0.12
CA ALA A 265 -31.26 5.85 0.89
C ALA A 265 -30.87 7.19 1.52
N PRO A 266 -30.63 7.24 2.85
CA PRO A 266 -30.11 8.43 3.51
C PRO A 266 -28.83 8.94 2.85
N GLU A 267 -28.67 10.27 2.87
CA GLU A 267 -27.51 10.92 2.28
C GLU A 267 -26.24 10.61 3.08
N CYS A 268 -25.22 10.13 2.39
CA CYS A 268 -23.86 10.05 2.90
C CYS A 268 -23.07 11.28 2.44
N PRO A 269 -22.07 11.74 3.22
CA PRO A 269 -21.24 12.85 2.80
C PRO A 269 -20.65 12.60 1.41
N SER A 270 -20.49 13.63 0.60
CA SER A 270 -19.96 13.52 -0.76
C SER A 270 -18.45 13.79 -0.81
N ASN A 271 -17.89 14.36 0.25
CA ASN A 271 -16.51 14.77 0.37
C ASN A 271 -15.76 13.96 1.43
N VAL A 272 -14.51 13.64 1.12
CA VAL A 272 -13.53 13.20 2.10
C VAL A 272 -12.84 14.43 2.67
N PRO A 273 -12.65 14.55 4.00
CA PRO A 273 -11.89 15.66 4.57
C PRO A 273 -10.49 15.70 3.97
N THR A 274 -10.09 16.85 3.41
CA THR A 274 -8.76 17.04 2.84
C THR A 274 -7.73 16.96 3.96
N VAL A 275 -6.85 15.96 3.92
CA VAL A 275 -5.68 15.91 4.80
C VAL A 275 -4.64 16.89 4.25
N SER A 276 -4.59 18.09 4.82
CA SER A 276 -3.54 19.05 4.55
C SER A 276 -2.24 18.57 5.20
N TYR A 277 -1.27 18.13 4.39
CA TYR A 277 0.10 17.92 4.87
C TYR A 277 0.77 19.28 5.06
N ILE A 278 0.50 19.95 6.18
CA ILE A 278 1.24 21.16 6.55
C ILE A 278 2.71 20.75 6.72
N ALA A 279 3.57 21.37 5.90
CA ALA A 279 5.00 21.26 6.06
C ALA A 279 5.39 21.91 7.39
N GLY A 280 5.59 21.10 8.42
CA GLY A 280 6.14 21.54 9.69
C GLY A 280 5.11 21.99 10.72
N SER A 281 4.60 21.04 11.50
CA SER A 281 4.22 21.32 12.88
C SER A 281 4.69 20.13 13.72
N ARG A 282 5.64 20.40 14.64
CA ARG A 282 5.96 19.47 15.73
C ARG A 282 4.64 19.13 16.45
N PRO A 283 4.40 17.87 16.86
CA PRO A 283 3.37 17.62 17.84
C PRO A 283 3.75 18.40 19.10
N GLN A 284 2.89 19.32 19.54
CA GLN A 284 3.00 19.89 20.87
C GLN A 284 2.77 18.74 21.85
N GLN A 285 3.85 18.27 22.49
CA GLN A 285 3.73 17.54 23.73
C GLN A 285 3.12 18.49 24.74
N GLY A 286 1.95 18.11 25.27
CA GLY A 286 1.30 18.83 26.36
C GLY A 286 2.27 18.92 27.53
N ALA A 287 2.63 20.15 27.89
CA ALA A 287 3.32 20.43 29.14
C ALA A 287 2.37 20.08 30.28
N SER A 288 2.71 19.08 31.08
CA SER A 288 2.12 18.89 32.40
C SER A 288 2.55 20.06 33.27
N THR A 289 1.59 20.92 33.62
CA THR A 289 1.73 21.88 34.72
C THR A 289 1.91 21.09 36.01
N GLY A 290 3.13 21.11 36.55
CA GLY A 290 3.41 20.72 37.93
C GLY A 290 2.84 21.78 38.86
N GLU A 291 1.81 21.40 39.62
CA GLU A 291 1.27 22.18 40.72
C GLU A 291 2.20 22.01 41.92
N LYS A 292 2.81 23.12 42.36
CA LYS A 292 3.51 23.21 43.64
C LYS A 292 2.47 23.20 44.76
N LYS A 293 2.66 22.31 45.73
CA LYS A 293 2.35 22.58 47.14
C LYS A 293 3.41 21.95 48.02
#